data_AF-A0A2V6IRD6-F1
#
_entry.id   AF-A0A2V6IRD6-F1
#
_cell.length_a   1.000
_cell.length_b   1.000
_cell.length_c   1.000
_cell.angle_alpha   90.00
_cell.angle_beta   90.00
_cell.angle_gamma   90.00
#
_symmetry.space_group_name_H-M   'P 1'
#
loop_
_entity.id
_entity.type
_entity.pdbx_description
1 polymer ?
#
loop_
_entity_poly.entity_id
_entity_poly.type
_entity_poly.pdbx_seq_one_letter_code
_entity_poly.pdbx_strand_id
1 'polypeptide(L)'
;MATQSSAWTGEKPRKAGNGAGRGSAARSGEKVVPISPTGSAQDIHRTPPHSVDAEQGVLGSMLISPREAIAECVEKINEEYFYVPAHRTIYNALVDLWNAGQAIDLITFTQVLRDRHLLDSVGGAAFVTSLFTFVPTAANVGYYLDIVRDKYILREIISAATESVRRAYEEQDEVNNLLDEVEQRIFAVGEDRFKGQMLSMKEHAMQAIESIEKLFEGKGRITGIST
;
A
#
# COMPACT_ATOMS: atom_id res chain seq x y z
N MET A 1 48.33 -70.36 -23.79
CA MET A 1 48.00 -70.72 -22.39
C MET A 1 46.48 -70.76 -22.32
N ALA A 2 45.84 -71.91 -22.59
CA ALA A 2 45.50 -72.96 -21.60
C ALA A 2 44.59 -72.35 -20.51
N THR A 3 43.32 -72.72 -20.30
CA THR A 3 42.64 -74.03 -20.19
C THR A 3 41.12 -73.74 -20.13
N GLN A 4 40.22 -74.51 -20.78
CA GLN A 4 39.36 -75.58 -20.21
C GLN A 4 38.63 -75.18 -18.90
N SER A 5 37.40 -75.56 -18.54
CA SER A 5 36.40 -76.52 -19.03
C SER A 5 35.27 -76.54 -17.96
N SER A 6 34.03 -76.89 -18.35
CA SER A 6 33.00 -77.63 -17.54
C SER A 6 32.48 -77.00 -16.22
N ALA A 7 31.30 -77.25 -15.66
CA ALA A 7 30.17 -78.17 -15.86
C ALA A 7 29.05 -77.72 -14.86
N TRP A 8 27.75 -77.79 -15.20
CA TRP A 8 26.77 -78.77 -14.65
C TRP A 8 26.30 -78.46 -13.20
N THR A 9 25.09 -77.91 -12.93
CA THR A 9 23.71 -78.49 -12.79
C THR A 9 23.21 -78.53 -11.34
N GLY A 10 21.88 -78.43 -11.18
CA GLY A 10 21.11 -78.72 -9.96
C GLY A 10 20.73 -77.44 -9.21
N GLU A 11 19.53 -77.20 -8.67
CA GLU A 11 18.35 -78.02 -8.39
C GLU A 11 17.22 -77.04 -8.00
N LYS A 12 15.95 -77.37 -8.29
CA LYS A 12 14.76 -76.78 -7.62
C LYS A 12 14.47 -77.66 -6.37
N PRO A 13 13.83 -77.21 -5.26
CA PRO A 13 12.41 -76.84 -5.26
C PRO A 13 11.85 -75.95 -4.10
N ARG A 14 10.57 -75.53 -4.25
CA ARG A 14 9.42 -75.51 -3.29
C ARG A 14 9.71 -75.27 -1.79
N LYS A 15 8.97 -74.47 -1.00
CA LYS A 15 7.49 -74.40 -0.87
C LYS A 15 7.09 -73.38 0.22
N ALA A 16 5.89 -72.83 0.06
CA ALA A 16 4.85 -72.56 1.09
C ALA A 16 5.16 -71.71 2.33
N GLY A 17 4.45 -70.58 2.43
CA GLY A 17 4.16 -69.88 3.69
C GLY A 17 2.88 -69.07 3.53
N ASN A 18 1.75 -69.70 3.84
CA ASN A 18 0.40 -69.13 3.82
C ASN A 18 0.22 -68.27 5.07
N GLY A 19 -0.28 -67.03 4.94
CA GLY A 19 -0.53 -66.15 6.07
C GLY A 19 -1.42 -64.97 5.70
N ALA A 20 -2.73 -65.18 5.82
CA ALA A 20 -3.75 -64.17 5.65
C ALA A 20 -3.63 -63.07 6.71
N GLY A 21 -3.64 -61.81 6.28
CA GLY A 21 -3.72 -60.62 7.14
C GLY A 21 -4.52 -59.53 6.43
N ARG A 22 -5.79 -59.42 6.82
CA ARG A 22 -6.75 -58.39 6.39
C ARG A 22 -6.24 -56.99 6.77
N GLY A 23 -6.55 -55.97 5.97
CA GLY A 23 -6.73 -54.61 6.50
C GLY A 23 -6.35 -53.44 5.60
N SER A 24 -7.36 -52.89 4.94
CA SER A 24 -7.56 -51.44 4.72
C SER A 24 -6.47 -50.64 3.99
N ALA A 25 -6.57 -50.58 2.67
CA ALA A 25 -5.98 -49.53 1.86
C ALA A 25 -6.99 -48.38 1.70
N ALA A 26 -6.81 -47.30 2.45
CA ALA A 26 -7.26 -45.95 2.10
C ALA A 26 -6.70 -44.94 3.11
N ARG A 27 -5.53 -44.37 2.82
CA ARG A 27 -5.21 -43.02 3.28
C ARG A 27 -4.75 -42.23 2.06
N SER A 28 -5.62 -41.32 1.66
CA SER A 28 -5.44 -40.27 0.67
C SER A 28 -4.04 -39.66 0.78
N GLY A 29 -3.22 -39.88 -0.24
CA GLY A 29 -2.01 -39.11 -0.45
C GLY A 29 -2.41 -37.68 -0.77
N GLU A 30 -2.19 -36.79 0.20
CA GLU A 30 -2.25 -35.36 -0.01
C GLU A 30 -1.16 -35.00 -1.02
N LYS A 31 -1.58 -34.69 -2.26
CA LYS A 31 -0.70 -34.17 -3.29
C LYS A 31 -0.16 -32.84 -2.79
N VAL A 32 1.07 -32.84 -2.28
CA VAL A 32 1.86 -31.63 -2.13
C VAL A 32 1.99 -31.03 -3.53
N VAL A 33 1.23 -29.97 -3.78
CA VAL A 33 1.32 -29.21 -5.03
C VAL A 33 2.70 -28.53 -4.99
N PRO A 34 3.59 -28.76 -5.95
CA PRO A 34 4.85 -28.03 -5.99
C PRO A 34 4.52 -26.56 -6.22
N ILE A 35 4.81 -25.72 -5.23
CA ILE A 35 4.87 -24.27 -5.38
C ILE A 35 5.95 -23.99 -6.44
N SER A 36 5.52 -23.87 -7.69
CA SER A 36 6.41 -23.43 -8.76
C SER A 36 6.78 -21.98 -8.44
N PRO A 37 8.06 -21.63 -8.30
CA PRO A 37 8.46 -20.24 -8.17
C PRO A 37 8.25 -19.60 -9.54
N THR A 38 7.04 -19.13 -9.81
CA THR A 38 6.72 -18.29 -10.98
C THR A 38 7.24 -16.86 -10.75
N GLY A 39 8.47 -16.73 -10.26
CA GLY A 39 9.24 -15.49 -10.28
C GLY A 39 10.07 -15.50 -11.55
N SER A 40 9.42 -15.42 -12.72
CA SER A 40 10.15 -15.07 -13.94
C SER A 40 10.75 -13.68 -13.74
N ALA A 41 12.01 -13.48 -14.11
CA ALA A 41 12.78 -12.23 -14.03
C ALA A 41 12.20 -11.03 -14.84
N GLN A 42 10.89 -10.99 -15.07
CA GLN A 42 10.13 -9.96 -15.78
C GLN A 42 9.53 -8.88 -14.86
N ASP A 43 9.65 -9.00 -13.54
CA ASP A 43 9.00 -8.10 -12.57
C ASP A 43 9.68 -6.73 -12.38
N ILE A 44 10.85 -6.50 -12.98
CA ILE A 44 11.60 -5.23 -12.89
C ILE A 44 10.95 -4.11 -13.74
N HIS A 45 9.94 -4.43 -14.55
CA HIS A 45 9.30 -3.52 -15.51
C HIS A 45 7.86 -3.12 -15.15
N ARG A 46 7.38 -3.41 -13.93
CA ARG A 46 6.07 -2.92 -13.49
C ARG A 46 6.17 -1.48 -13.02
N THR A 47 5.33 -0.62 -13.61
CA THR A 47 5.16 0.75 -13.15
C THR A 47 4.66 0.74 -11.71
N PRO A 48 5.28 1.51 -10.80
CA PRO A 48 4.82 1.61 -9.41
C PRO A 48 3.34 1.99 -9.33
N PRO A 49 2.58 1.52 -8.34
CA PRO A 49 1.17 1.90 -8.18
C PRO A 49 0.99 3.41 -8.06
N HIS A 50 0.14 3.96 -8.94
CA HIS A 50 -0.19 5.39 -8.99
C HIS A 50 -1.59 5.59 -9.55
N SER A 51 -2.12 6.80 -9.41
CA SER A 51 -3.35 7.24 -10.04
C SER A 51 -3.24 8.71 -10.39
N VAL A 52 -2.92 8.99 -11.66
CA VAL A 52 -2.76 10.37 -12.16
C VAL A 52 -4.08 11.14 -11.99
N ASP A 53 -5.20 10.50 -12.29
CA ASP A 53 -6.53 11.11 -12.17
C ASP A 53 -6.87 11.49 -10.73
N ALA A 54 -6.55 10.64 -9.74
CA ALA A 54 -6.78 10.97 -8.34
C ALA A 54 -5.87 12.11 -7.87
N GLU A 55 -4.60 12.11 -8.29
CA GLU A 55 -3.67 13.20 -7.99
C GLU A 55 -4.15 14.54 -8.58
N GLN A 56 -4.56 14.56 -9.84
CA GLN A 56 -5.17 15.74 -10.46
C GLN A 56 -6.48 16.12 -9.78
N GLY A 57 -7.25 15.15 -9.29
CA GLY A 57 -8.47 15.35 -8.51
C GLY A 57 -8.22 16.10 -7.21
N VAL A 58 -7.18 15.71 -6.46
CA VAL A 58 -6.75 16.39 -5.24
C VAL A 58 -6.32 17.83 -5.55
N LEU A 59 -5.41 18.01 -6.51
CA LEU A 59 -4.89 19.34 -6.87
C LEU A 59 -6.00 20.26 -7.41
N GLY A 60 -6.88 19.74 -8.27
CA GLY A 60 -8.03 20.49 -8.77
C GLY A 60 -8.99 20.91 -7.66
N SER A 61 -9.23 20.03 -6.69
CA SER A 61 -10.06 20.37 -5.52
C SER A 61 -9.43 21.47 -4.66
N MET A 62 -8.10 21.42 -4.45
CA MET A 62 -7.33 22.47 -3.76
C MET A 62 -7.38 23.82 -4.50
N LEU A 63 -7.49 23.82 -5.82
CA LEU A 63 -7.59 25.05 -6.61
C LEU A 63 -9.02 25.65 -6.62
N ILE A 64 -10.06 24.81 -6.58
CA ILE A 64 -11.47 25.24 -6.61
C ILE A 64 -11.95 25.74 -5.25
N SER A 65 -11.58 25.05 -4.17
CA SER A 65 -11.95 25.45 -2.80
C SER A 65 -10.70 25.43 -1.92
N PRO A 66 -9.80 26.42 -2.07
CA PRO A 66 -8.51 26.43 -1.38
C PRO A 66 -8.64 26.31 0.14
N ARG A 67 -9.65 26.93 0.74
CA ARG A 67 -9.77 26.97 2.19
C ARG A 67 -10.09 25.62 2.81
N GLU A 68 -11.08 24.93 2.27
CA GLU A 68 -11.57 23.68 2.80
C GLU A 68 -10.69 22.52 2.34
N ALA A 69 -10.36 22.46 1.05
CA ALA A 69 -9.62 21.35 0.48
C ALA A 69 -8.15 21.33 0.91
N ILE A 70 -7.47 22.48 0.96
CA ILE A 70 -6.04 22.50 1.39
C ILE A 70 -5.93 22.13 2.87
N ALA A 71 -6.84 22.62 3.72
CA ALA A 71 -6.85 22.26 5.13
C ALA A 71 -6.96 20.74 5.33
N GLU A 72 -7.89 20.08 4.62
CA GLU A 72 -8.03 18.63 4.67
C GLU A 72 -6.81 17.88 4.09
N CYS A 73 -6.23 18.39 3.01
CA CYS A 73 -5.06 17.76 2.37
C CYS A 73 -3.81 17.82 3.25
N VAL A 74 -3.53 18.97 3.87
CA VAL A 74 -2.34 19.16 4.72
C VAL A 74 -2.41 18.31 6.00
N GLU A 75 -3.62 17.98 6.47
CA GLU A 75 -3.81 17.08 7.60
C GLU A 75 -3.48 15.61 7.24
N LYS A 76 -3.77 15.19 6.01
CA LYS A 76 -3.79 13.76 5.63
C LYS A 76 -2.62 13.30 4.78
N ILE A 77 -2.01 14.19 3.99
CA ILE A 77 -0.98 13.82 3.00
C ILE A 77 0.15 14.85 2.98
N ASN A 78 1.31 14.45 2.45
CA ASN A 78 2.43 15.33 2.12
C ASN A 78 2.75 15.25 0.61
N GLU A 79 3.78 15.94 0.14
CA GLU A 79 4.19 15.94 -1.26
C GLU A 79 4.68 14.57 -1.76
N GLU A 80 5.20 13.70 -0.88
CA GLU A 80 5.77 12.40 -1.26
C GLU A 80 4.68 11.41 -1.74
N TYR A 81 3.43 11.67 -1.33
CA TYR A 81 2.27 10.88 -1.70
C TYR A 81 1.92 10.98 -3.19
N PHE A 82 2.33 12.06 -3.86
CA PHE A 82 2.15 12.17 -5.30
C PHE A 82 3.23 11.38 -6.03
N TYR A 83 2.85 10.59 -7.03
CA TYR A 83 3.81 9.88 -7.88
C TYR A 83 4.44 10.81 -8.91
N VAL A 84 3.65 11.72 -9.49
CA VAL A 84 4.10 12.60 -10.57
C VAL A 84 4.90 13.78 -9.99
N PRO A 85 6.17 14.00 -10.38
CA PRO A 85 6.98 15.10 -9.84
C PRO A 85 6.35 16.48 -10.04
N ALA A 86 5.73 16.73 -11.20
CA ALA A 86 5.00 17.97 -11.46
C ALA A 86 3.89 18.21 -10.43
N HIS A 87 3.15 17.17 -10.03
CA HIS A 87 2.09 17.28 -9.03
C HIS A 87 2.66 17.60 -7.64
N ARG A 88 3.82 17.04 -7.27
CA ARG A 88 4.54 17.39 -6.03
C ARG A 88 4.86 18.88 -5.98
N THR A 89 5.41 19.41 -7.07
CA THR A 89 5.75 20.82 -7.18
C THR A 89 4.53 21.73 -7.06
N ILE A 90 3.41 21.35 -7.69
CA ILE A 90 2.14 22.07 -7.59
C ILE A 90 1.61 22.05 -6.15
N TYR A 91 1.57 20.87 -5.51
CA TYR A 91 1.13 20.71 -4.13
C TYR A 91 1.94 21.61 -3.18
N ASN A 92 3.28 21.56 -3.26
CA ASN A 92 4.15 22.41 -2.44
C ASN A 92 3.91 23.90 -2.67
N ALA A 93 3.76 24.32 -3.93
CA ALA A 93 3.44 25.71 -4.24
C ALA A 93 2.09 26.16 -3.67
N LEU A 94 1.08 25.28 -3.65
CA LEU A 94 -0.23 25.56 -3.06
C LEU A 94 -0.15 25.69 -1.53
N VAL A 95 0.57 24.77 -0.88
CA VAL A 95 0.78 24.81 0.57
C VAL A 95 1.56 26.06 0.97
N ASP A 96 2.58 26.45 0.21
CA ASP A 96 3.33 27.70 0.45
C ASP A 96 2.43 28.93 0.39
N LEU A 97 1.58 29.02 -0.64
CA LEU A 97 0.66 30.14 -0.82
C LEU A 97 -0.39 30.19 0.30
N TRP A 98 -0.90 29.02 0.68
CA TRP A 98 -1.83 28.86 1.79
C TRP A 98 -1.21 29.35 3.11
N ASN A 99 0.02 28.92 3.40
CA ASN A 99 0.76 29.33 4.60
C ASN A 99 1.11 30.83 4.59
N ALA A 100 1.35 31.42 3.42
CA ALA A 100 1.56 32.84 3.26
C ALA A 100 0.26 33.68 3.35
N GLY A 101 -0.91 33.04 3.45
CA GLY A 101 -2.21 33.70 3.46
C GLY A 101 -2.53 34.41 2.14
N GLN A 102 -1.90 33.99 1.04
CA GLN A 102 -2.14 34.57 -0.28
C GLN A 102 -3.37 33.94 -0.93
N ALA A 103 -4.09 34.74 -1.74
CA ALA A 103 -5.22 34.24 -2.50
C ALA A 103 -4.73 33.23 -3.56
N ILE A 104 -5.41 32.09 -3.63
CA ILE A 104 -5.14 31.04 -4.61
C ILE A 104 -6.23 31.12 -5.68
N ASP A 105 -5.87 31.66 -6.84
CA ASP A 105 -6.69 31.72 -8.05
C ASP A 105 -5.82 31.44 -9.28
N LEU A 106 -6.42 31.19 -10.44
CA LEU A 106 -5.70 30.78 -11.65
C LEU A 106 -4.62 31.79 -12.06
N ILE A 107 -4.91 33.09 -11.97
CA ILE A 107 -3.99 34.14 -12.41
C ILE A 107 -2.83 34.23 -11.42
N THR A 108 -3.15 34.36 -10.12
CA THR A 108 -2.14 34.48 -9.06
C THR A 108 -1.25 33.24 -9.00
N PHE A 109 -1.84 32.05 -9.07
CA PHE A 109 -1.09 30.80 -9.03
C PHE A 109 -0.16 30.64 -10.24
N THR A 110 -0.65 30.92 -11.45
CA THR A 110 0.19 30.88 -12.66
C THR A 110 1.32 31.89 -12.61
N GLN A 111 1.07 33.09 -12.07
CA GLN A 111 2.08 34.12 -11.91
C GLN A 111 3.17 33.69 -10.90
N VAL A 112 2.78 33.13 -9.76
CA VAL A 112 3.71 32.61 -8.75
C VAL A 112 4.59 31.49 -9.33
N LEU A 113 4.01 30.55 -10.08
CA LEU A 113 4.77 29.50 -10.74
C LEU A 113 5.74 30.05 -11.79
N ARG A 114 5.36 31.10 -12.51
CA ARG A 114 6.22 31.79 -13.48
C ARG A 114 7.38 32.49 -12.80
N ASP A 115 7.12 33.24 -11.73
CA ASP A 115 8.12 34.01 -11.00
C ASP A 115 9.13 33.10 -10.30
N ARG A 116 8.71 31.89 -9.93
CA ARG A 116 9.59 30.85 -9.36
C ARG A 116 10.28 29.98 -10.42
N HIS A 117 10.07 30.24 -11.71
CA HIS A 117 10.58 29.41 -12.82
C HIS A 117 10.14 27.92 -12.76
N LEU A 118 8.97 27.64 -12.16
CA LEU A 118 8.40 26.31 -12.02
C LEU A 118 7.32 26.01 -13.08
N LEU A 119 6.85 27.02 -13.82
CA LEU A 119 5.74 26.87 -14.75
C LEU A 119 6.02 25.83 -15.84
N ASP A 120 7.24 25.79 -16.37
CA ASP A 120 7.62 24.86 -17.43
C ASP A 120 7.77 23.43 -16.90
N SER A 121 8.24 23.26 -15.65
CA SER A 121 8.43 21.94 -15.04
C SER A 121 7.11 21.25 -14.69
N VAL A 122 6.04 22.02 -14.48
CA VAL A 122 4.70 21.49 -14.19
C VAL A 122 3.84 21.23 -15.42
N GLY A 123 4.36 21.45 -16.64
CA GLY A 123 3.62 21.23 -17.89
C GLY A 123 2.99 22.50 -18.50
N GLY A 124 3.35 23.68 -17.98
CA GLY A 124 2.96 24.97 -18.55
C GLY A 124 1.58 25.48 -18.11
N ALA A 125 1.24 26.68 -18.58
CA ALA A 125 -0.01 27.36 -18.22
C ALA A 125 -1.27 26.57 -18.64
N ALA A 126 -1.20 25.83 -19.75
CA ALA A 126 -2.30 24.99 -20.23
C ALA A 126 -2.62 23.87 -19.24
N PHE A 127 -1.59 23.24 -18.67
CA PHE A 127 -1.78 22.18 -17.67
C PHE A 127 -2.41 22.74 -16.39
N VAL A 128 -1.90 23.86 -15.88
CA VAL A 128 -2.45 24.53 -14.69
C VAL A 128 -3.92 24.89 -14.90
N THR A 129 -4.27 25.41 -16.07
CA THR A 129 -5.66 25.74 -16.42
C THR A 129 -6.53 24.48 -16.47
N SER A 130 -6.01 23.37 -16.99
CA SER A 130 -6.73 22.10 -17.04
C SER A 130 -7.09 21.58 -15.64
N LEU A 131 -6.21 21.77 -14.64
CA LEU A 131 -6.47 21.37 -13.25
C LEU A 131 -7.65 22.12 -12.63
N PHE A 132 -7.82 23.41 -12.93
CA PHE A 132 -8.98 24.19 -12.47
C PHE A 132 -10.31 23.66 -13.02
N THR A 133 -10.28 23.00 -14.18
CA THR A 133 -11.46 22.44 -14.84
C THR A 133 -11.59 20.93 -14.69
N PHE A 134 -10.62 20.27 -14.05
CA PHE A 134 -10.54 18.81 -14.00
C PHE A 134 -11.64 18.20 -13.12
N VAL A 135 -11.93 18.83 -11.99
CA VAL A 135 -12.97 18.38 -11.06
C VAL A 135 -14.14 19.36 -11.09
N PRO A 136 -15.39 18.89 -11.12
CA PRO A 136 -16.56 19.78 -11.08
C PRO A 136 -16.80 20.42 -9.70
N THR A 137 -16.32 19.80 -8.62
CA THR A 137 -16.50 20.26 -7.23
C THR A 137 -15.41 19.73 -6.31
N ALA A 138 -15.01 20.53 -5.33
CA ALA A 138 -14.07 20.10 -4.29
C ALA A 138 -14.68 19.14 -3.25
N ALA A 139 -15.99 18.88 -3.30
CA ALA A 139 -16.70 18.05 -2.31
C ALA A 139 -16.16 16.59 -2.21
N ASN A 140 -15.53 16.08 -3.26
CA ASN A 140 -15.02 14.71 -3.32
C ASN A 140 -13.52 14.62 -2.99
N VAL A 141 -12.90 15.68 -2.47
CA VAL A 141 -11.45 15.70 -2.20
C VAL A 141 -11.02 14.55 -1.29
N GLY A 142 -11.79 14.21 -0.26
CA GLY A 142 -11.52 13.09 0.63
C GLY A 142 -11.42 11.75 -0.09
N TYR A 143 -12.27 11.49 -1.09
CA TYR A 143 -12.23 10.26 -1.87
C TYR A 143 -10.95 10.17 -2.72
N TYR A 144 -10.55 11.27 -3.35
CA TYR A 144 -9.31 11.30 -4.13
C TYR A 144 -8.07 11.17 -3.23
N LEU A 145 -8.10 11.78 -2.04
CA LEU A 145 -7.05 11.64 -1.04
C LEU A 145 -6.84 10.19 -0.60
N ASP A 146 -7.93 9.47 -0.33
CA ASP A 146 -7.86 8.05 0.05
C ASP A 146 -7.19 7.21 -1.05
N ILE A 147 -7.54 7.45 -2.32
CA ILE A 147 -6.90 6.75 -3.45
C ILE A 147 -5.41 7.06 -3.51
N VAL A 148 -5.02 8.34 -3.44
CA VAL A 148 -3.60 8.75 -3.51
C VAL A 148 -2.81 8.13 -2.37
N ARG A 149 -3.36 8.14 -1.16
CA ARG A 149 -2.78 7.51 0.04
C ARG A 149 -2.61 6.01 -0.12
N ASP A 150 -3.64 5.30 -0.59
CA ASP A 150 -3.55 3.87 -0.85
C ASP A 150 -2.45 3.55 -1.87
N LYS A 151 -2.31 4.35 -2.93
CA LYS A 151 -1.22 4.18 -3.90
C LYS A 151 0.15 4.46 -3.30
N TYR A 152 0.29 5.49 -2.47
CA TYR A 152 1.53 5.77 -1.76
C TYR A 152 1.96 4.61 -0.86
N ILE A 153 1.05 4.09 -0.02
CA ILE A 153 1.32 2.96 0.87
C ILE A 153 1.79 1.74 0.06
N LEU A 154 1.14 1.45 -1.08
CA LEU A 154 1.58 0.36 -1.95
C LEU A 154 3.00 0.57 -2.49
N ARG A 155 3.39 1.82 -2.82
CA ARG A 155 4.77 2.13 -3.24
C ARG A 155 5.77 1.94 -2.11
N GLU A 156 5.43 2.35 -0.90
CA GLU A 156 6.28 2.17 0.28
C GLU A 156 6.49 0.68 0.61
N ILE A 157 5.44 -0.14 0.53
CA ILE A 157 5.56 -1.60 0.69
C ILE A 157 6.52 -2.19 -0.34
N ILE A 158 6.38 -1.81 -1.62
CA ILE A 158 7.23 -2.31 -2.70
C ILE A 158 8.69 -1.88 -2.49
N SER A 159 8.90 -0.62 -2.10
CA SER A 159 10.23 -0.06 -1.82
C SER A 159 10.91 -0.83 -0.67
N ALA A 160 10.23 -0.97 0.46
CA ALA A 160 10.72 -1.69 1.63
C ALA A 160 11.04 -3.16 1.31
N ALA A 161 10.16 -3.84 0.57
CA ALA A 161 10.38 -5.24 0.19
C ALA A 161 11.56 -5.40 -0.78
N THR A 162 11.66 -4.54 -1.80
CA THR A 162 12.74 -4.59 -2.80
C THR A 162 14.10 -4.36 -2.15
N GLU A 163 14.17 -3.38 -1.25
CA GLU A 163 15.39 -3.09 -0.50
C GLU A 163 15.75 -4.23 0.47
N SER A 164 14.77 -4.84 1.12
CA SER A 164 14.99 -6.00 1.99
C SER A 164 15.59 -7.18 1.22
N VAL A 165 15.08 -7.45 0.01
CA VAL A 165 15.62 -8.47 -0.89
C VAL A 165 17.04 -8.12 -1.32
N ARG A 166 17.29 -6.87 -1.72
CA ARG A 166 18.63 -6.41 -2.13
C ARG A 166 19.66 -6.68 -1.04
N ARG A 167 19.36 -6.29 0.20
CA ARG A 167 20.29 -6.45 1.33
C ARG A 167 20.47 -7.89 1.76
N ALA A 168 19.45 -8.74 1.66
CA ALA A 168 19.59 -10.17 1.91
C ALA A 168 20.61 -10.86 0.96
N TYR A 169 20.82 -10.30 -0.25
CA TYR A 169 21.88 -10.77 -1.14
C TYR A 169 23.27 -10.22 -0.81
N GLU A 170 23.35 -8.96 -0.34
CA GLU A 170 24.61 -8.24 -0.11
C GLU A 170 25.24 -8.52 1.27
N GLU A 171 24.43 -8.63 2.33
CA GLU A 171 24.88 -8.68 3.73
C GLU A 171 24.48 -10.02 4.37
N GLN A 172 25.30 -11.05 4.15
CA GLN A 172 25.04 -12.42 4.66
C GLN A 172 25.65 -12.69 6.05
N ASP A 173 26.55 -11.85 6.52
CA ASP A 173 27.32 -12.09 7.75
C ASP A 173 26.61 -11.61 9.04
N GLU A 174 25.68 -10.64 8.95
CA GLU A 174 24.97 -10.06 10.10
C GLU A 174 23.44 -10.21 10.02
N VAL A 175 22.98 -11.46 9.89
CA VAL A 175 21.55 -11.79 9.67
C VAL A 175 20.60 -11.20 10.73
N ASN A 176 21.00 -11.14 12.00
CA ASN A 176 20.14 -10.60 13.07
C ASN A 176 19.91 -9.09 12.91
N ASN A 177 20.94 -8.32 12.55
CA ASN A 177 20.82 -6.89 12.33
C ASN A 177 19.93 -6.60 11.11
N LEU A 178 20.08 -7.41 10.05
CA LEU A 178 19.22 -7.32 8.88
C LEU A 178 17.75 -7.61 9.23
N LEU A 179 17.49 -8.63 10.07
CA LEU A 179 16.14 -8.97 10.50
C LEU A 179 15.48 -7.81 11.26
N ASP A 180 16.17 -7.25 12.27
CA ASP A 180 15.66 -6.14 13.08
C ASP A 180 15.31 -4.91 12.21
N GLU A 181 16.14 -4.60 11.22
CA GLU A 181 15.88 -3.45 10.35
C GLU A 181 14.73 -3.69 9.37
N VAL A 182 14.58 -4.91 8.85
CA VAL A 182 13.43 -5.27 8.02
C VAL A 182 12.14 -5.14 8.84
N GLU A 183 12.13 -5.61 10.08
CA GLU A 183 10.99 -5.45 10.99
C GLU A 183 10.67 -3.97 11.21
N GLN A 184 11.69 -3.14 11.49
CA GLN A 184 11.50 -1.71 11.69
C GLN A 184 10.91 -1.01 10.47
N ARG A 185 11.38 -1.34 9.26
CA ARG A 185 10.88 -0.75 8.02
C ARG A 185 9.43 -1.15 7.72
N ILE A 186 9.09 -2.43 7.88
CA ILE A 186 7.71 -2.90 7.69
C ILE A 186 6.78 -2.23 8.70
N PHE A 187 7.24 -2.06 9.94
CA PHE A 187 6.49 -1.34 10.97
C PHE A 187 6.26 0.12 10.60
N ALA A 188 7.28 0.83 10.09
CA ALA A 188 7.17 2.22 9.67
C ALA A 188 6.11 2.45 8.56
N VAL A 189 6.01 1.52 7.60
CA VAL A 189 4.95 1.57 6.57
C VAL A 189 3.55 1.41 7.18
N GLY A 190 3.44 0.60 8.24
CA GLY A 190 2.21 0.40 8.99
C GLY A 190 1.77 1.63 9.79
N GLU A 191 2.71 2.40 10.35
CA GLU A 191 2.44 3.58 11.17
C GLU A 191 1.70 4.69 10.39
N ASP A 192 2.03 4.85 9.11
CA ASP A 192 1.40 5.86 8.24
C ASP A 192 -0.09 5.55 7.96
N ARG A 193 -0.52 4.30 8.10
CA ARG A 193 -1.96 3.93 8.11
C ARG A 193 -2.66 4.46 9.36
N PHE A 194 -1.99 4.41 10.51
CA PHE A 194 -2.58 4.76 11.80
C PHE A 194 -2.70 6.27 12.04
N LYS A 195 -1.83 7.11 11.46
CA LYS A 195 -1.92 8.58 11.60
C LYS A 195 -3.29 9.13 11.22
N GLY A 196 -3.90 8.64 10.15
CA GLY A 196 -5.24 9.08 9.72
C GLY A 196 -6.42 8.47 10.50
N GLN A 197 -6.18 7.57 11.46
CA GLN A 197 -7.23 6.92 12.27
C GLN A 197 -7.07 7.15 13.78
N MET A 198 -6.02 7.86 14.20
CA MET A 198 -5.75 8.08 15.61
C MET A 198 -6.52 9.30 16.10
N LEU A 199 -7.79 9.09 16.48
CA LEU A 199 -8.50 10.07 17.31
C LEU A 199 -7.69 10.26 18.60
N SER A 200 -7.46 11.50 18.98
CA SER A 200 -6.84 11.83 20.26
C SER A 200 -7.70 11.27 21.41
N MET A 201 -7.06 10.93 22.54
CA MET A 201 -7.77 10.50 23.75
C MET A 201 -8.85 11.51 24.17
N LYS A 202 -8.62 12.80 23.88
CA LYS A 202 -9.58 13.89 24.10
C LYS A 202 -10.83 13.75 23.21
N GLU A 203 -10.66 13.43 21.93
CA GLU A 203 -11.79 13.23 21.00
C GLU A 203 -12.60 11.99 21.38
N HIS A 204 -11.94 10.91 21.81
CA HIS A 204 -12.64 9.75 22.37
C HIS A 204 -13.44 10.10 23.62
N ALA A 205 -12.89 10.90 24.54
CA ALA A 205 -13.61 11.35 25.73
C ALA A 205 -14.80 12.26 25.37
N MET A 206 -14.63 13.18 24.42
CA MET A 206 -15.72 14.05 23.96
C MET A 206 -16.84 13.27 23.26
N GLN A 207 -16.51 12.30 22.40
CA GLN A 207 -17.50 11.41 21.77
C GLN A 207 -18.24 10.55 22.79
N ALA A 208 -17.54 10.07 23.83
CA ALA A 208 -18.18 9.32 24.92
C ALA A 208 -19.16 10.22 25.70
N ILE A 209 -18.79 11.47 26.00
CA ILE A 209 -19.67 12.43 26.66
C ILE A 209 -20.89 12.75 25.80
N GLU A 210 -20.70 13.04 24.52
CA GLU A 210 -21.79 13.32 23.58
C GLU A 210 -22.75 12.11 23.44
N SER A 211 -22.20 10.90 23.46
CA SER A 211 -22.99 9.66 23.45
C SER A 211 -23.80 9.49 24.73
N ILE A 212 -23.22 9.82 25.90
CA ILE A 212 -23.92 9.80 27.19
C ILE A 212 -25.03 10.87 27.23
N GLU A 213 -24.77 12.06 26.71
CA GLU A 213 -25.76 13.14 26.61
C GLU A 213 -26.93 12.74 25.71
N LYS A 214 -26.67 12.16 24.53
CA LYS A 214 -27.72 11.64 23.64
C LYS A 214 -28.58 10.55 24.30
N LEU A 215 -27.97 9.66 25.08
CA LEU A 215 -28.69 8.64 25.85
C LEU A 215 -29.51 9.26 26.99
N PHE A 216 -29.03 10.35 27.59
CA PHE A 216 -29.71 11.05 28.68
C PHE A 216 -30.86 11.94 28.20
N GLU A 217 -30.70 12.61 27.06
CA GLU A 217 -31.77 13.37 26.38
C GLU A 217 -32.85 12.44 25.84
N GLY A 218 -32.46 11.24 25.40
CA GLY A 218 -33.35 10.12 25.08
C GLY A 218 -33.99 9.46 26.30
N LYS A 219 -34.61 10.24 27.19
CA LYS A 219 -35.37 9.70 28.34
C LYS A 219 -36.45 8.71 27.88
N GLY A 220 -36.15 7.42 28.01
CA GLY A 220 -37.16 6.36 28.10
C GLY A 220 -37.35 5.44 26.88
N ARG A 221 -36.49 5.48 25.85
CA ARG A 221 -36.47 4.40 24.85
C ARG A 221 -35.33 3.44 25.13
N ILE A 222 -35.68 2.28 25.69
CA ILE A 222 -34.82 1.10 25.80
C ILE A 222 -34.24 0.80 24.41
N THR A 223 -32.92 0.93 24.25
CA THR A 223 -32.19 0.62 23.00
C THR A 223 -31.79 -0.86 22.91
N GLY A 224 -32.30 -1.69 23.82
CA GLY A 224 -32.18 -3.15 23.77
C GLY A 224 -33.45 -3.83 23.26
N ILE A 225 -33.34 -5.12 22.94
CA ILE A 225 -34.52 -5.98 22.81
C ILE A 225 -35.16 -6.16 24.20
N SER A 226 -36.45 -5.88 24.34
CA SER A 226 -37.19 -6.28 25.55
C SER A 226 -37.34 -7.80 25.55
N THR A 227 -36.67 -8.46 26.49
CA THR A 227 -36.97 -9.84 26.89
C THR A 227 -37.97 -9.86 28.03
#